data_AF-A0A4Y5YKE7-F1
#
_entry.id   AF-A0A4Y5YKE7-F1
#
_cell.length_a   1.000
_cell.length_b   1.000
_cell.length_c   1.000
_cell.angle_alpha   90.00
_cell.angle_beta   90.00
_cell.angle_gamma   90.00
#
_symmetry.space_group_name_H-M   'P 1'
#
loop_
_entity.id
_entity.type
_entity.pdbx_description
1 polymer ?
#
loop_
_entity_poly.entity_id
_entity_poly.type
_entity_poly.pdbx_seq_one_letter_code
_entity_poly.pdbx_strand_id
1 'polypeptide(L)'
;MQLIKKPLQATDVAHISMKTPLGNVIDYLSQIKLSNTDTFSKLMRLEAAYCQLELGLYGICSDCEMDIEPSRLIADPTEQRCAQCEQKFLSEHRHELRLNH
;
A
#
# COMPACT_ATOMS: atom_id res chain seq x y z
N MET A 1 12.09 -29.80 -26.45
CA MET A 1 10.85 -29.00 -26.23
C MET A 1 11.25 -27.70 -25.54
N GLN A 2 11.49 -26.65 -26.32
CA GLN A 2 11.81 -25.32 -25.81
C GLN A 2 10.50 -24.57 -25.56
N LEU A 3 10.25 -24.17 -24.33
CA LEU A 3 9.15 -23.28 -23.96
C LEU A 3 9.50 -21.88 -24.48
N ILE A 4 8.89 -21.51 -25.61
CA ILE A 4 8.98 -20.19 -26.19
C ILE A 4 8.33 -19.22 -25.19
N LYS A 5 9.16 -18.42 -24.49
CA LYS A 5 8.69 -17.23 -23.79
C LYS A 5 8.16 -16.27 -24.84
N LYS A 6 6.83 -16.19 -24.99
CA LYS A 6 6.20 -15.20 -25.85
C LYS A 6 6.65 -13.81 -25.39
N PRO A 7 7.14 -12.94 -26.29
CA PRO A 7 7.41 -11.55 -25.94
C PRO A 7 6.09 -10.89 -25.54
N LEU A 8 6.12 -10.16 -24.44
CA LEU A 8 5.00 -9.36 -23.95
C LEU A 8 4.63 -8.37 -25.08
N GLN A 9 3.50 -8.59 -25.74
CA GLN A 9 3.06 -7.75 -26.85
C GLN A 9 2.59 -6.41 -26.27
N ALA A 10 2.96 -5.31 -26.94
CA ALA A 10 2.70 -3.93 -26.53
C ALA A 10 1.20 -3.52 -26.52
N THR A 11 0.29 -4.49 -26.61
CA THR A 11 -1.17 -4.31 -26.58
C THR A 11 -1.86 -4.93 -25.36
N ASP A 12 -1.13 -5.64 -24.50
CA ASP A 12 -1.66 -6.15 -23.22
C ASP A 12 -1.42 -5.14 -22.09
N VAL A 13 -1.64 -3.85 -22.38
CA VAL A 13 -1.77 -2.83 -21.33
C VAL A 13 -2.99 -3.27 -20.54
N ALA A 14 -2.79 -3.75 -19.31
CA ALA A 14 -3.87 -4.17 -18.42
C ALA A 14 -5.07 -3.25 -18.62
N HIS A 15 -6.26 -3.80 -18.92
CA HIS A 15 -7.48 -3.04 -19.18
C HIS A 15 -7.93 -2.30 -17.90
N ILE A 16 -7.12 -1.35 -17.44
CA ILE A 16 -7.32 -0.52 -16.27
C ILE A 16 -8.23 0.61 -16.74
N SER A 17 -9.49 0.47 -16.39
CA SER A 17 -10.49 1.53 -16.49
C SER A 17 -10.69 2.19 -15.12
N MET A 18 -11.42 3.30 -15.08
CA MET A 18 -11.86 3.96 -13.84
C MET A 18 -12.74 3.06 -12.95
N LYS A 19 -13.29 1.96 -13.51
CA LYS A 19 -14.08 0.97 -12.76
C LYS A 19 -13.23 -0.12 -12.12
N THR A 20 -11.91 -0.12 -12.35
CA THR A 20 -11.03 -1.16 -11.82
C THR A 20 -10.82 -0.91 -10.33
N PRO A 21 -11.07 -1.89 -9.44
CA PRO A 21 -10.71 -1.77 -8.04
C PRO A 21 -9.23 -1.46 -7.89
N LEU A 22 -8.88 -0.58 -6.96
CA LEU A 22 -7.50 -0.15 -6.77
C LEU A 22 -6.60 -1.32 -6.34
N GLY A 23 -7.11 -2.26 -5.54
CA GLY A 23 -6.42 -3.54 -5.25
C GLY A 23 -5.93 -4.28 -6.50
N ASN A 24 -6.73 -4.37 -7.56
CA ASN A 24 -6.31 -5.03 -8.81
C ASN A 24 -5.17 -4.27 -9.51
N VAL A 25 -5.15 -2.94 -9.41
CA VAL A 25 -4.06 -2.12 -9.96
C VAL A 25 -2.77 -2.38 -9.17
N ILE A 26 -2.86 -2.42 -7.85
CA ILE A 26 -1.74 -2.77 -6.96
C ILE A 26 -1.19 -4.16 -7.29
N ASP A 27 -2.06 -5.16 -7.43
CA ASP A 27 -1.66 -6.53 -7.80
C ASP A 27 -0.89 -6.56 -9.13
N TYR A 28 -1.38 -5.82 -10.12
CA TYR A 28 -0.69 -5.70 -11.41
C TYR A 28 0.69 -5.02 -11.27
N LEU A 29 0.78 -3.92 -10.50
CA LEU A 29 2.06 -3.23 -10.26
C LEU A 29 3.09 -4.15 -9.58
N SER A 30 2.63 -5.03 -8.68
CA SER A 30 3.48 -6.07 -8.07
C SER A 30 4.00 -7.06 -9.12
N GLN A 31 3.13 -7.54 -10.03
CA GLN A 31 3.51 -8.47 -11.10
C GLN A 31 4.56 -7.90 -12.07
N ILE A 32 4.49 -6.60 -12.36
CA ILE A 32 5.48 -5.92 -13.21
C ILE A 32 6.69 -5.35 -12.41
N LYS A 33 6.87 -5.80 -11.17
CA LYS A 33 8.03 -5.49 -10.30
C LYS A 33 8.18 -4.01 -9.94
N LEU A 34 7.06 -3.29 -9.79
CA LEU A 34 7.04 -1.89 -9.33
C LEU A 34 6.71 -1.76 -7.84
N SER A 35 6.74 -2.85 -7.08
CA SER A 35 6.46 -2.88 -5.64
C SER A 35 7.41 -2.02 -4.80
N ASN A 36 8.62 -1.74 -5.29
CA ASN A 36 9.62 -0.97 -4.56
C ASN A 36 9.54 0.55 -4.82
N THR A 37 8.50 1.01 -5.51
CA THR A 37 8.32 2.42 -5.83
C THR A 37 7.52 3.14 -4.75
N ASP A 38 7.82 4.43 -4.54
CA ASP A 38 7.05 5.29 -3.64
C ASP A 38 5.56 5.35 -4.04
N THR A 39 5.27 5.37 -5.36
CA THR A 39 3.91 5.31 -5.89
C THR A 39 3.17 4.06 -5.44
N PHE A 40 3.81 2.89 -5.47
CA PHE A 40 3.20 1.65 -5.01
C PHE A 40 2.82 1.72 -3.52
N SER A 41 3.74 2.20 -2.67
CA SER A 41 3.48 2.40 -1.24
C SER A 41 2.34 3.38 -0.98
N LYS A 42 2.25 4.47 -1.76
CA LYS A 42 1.14 5.44 -1.66
C LYS A 42 -0.20 4.82 -2.06
N LEU A 43 -0.24 4.03 -3.13
CA LEU A 43 -1.45 3.33 -3.55
C LEU A 43 -1.90 2.29 -2.51
N MET A 44 -0.96 1.55 -1.92
CA MET A 44 -1.24 0.64 -0.80
C MET A 44 -1.89 1.35 0.40
N ARG A 45 -1.34 2.50 0.82
CA ARG A 45 -1.92 3.28 1.93
C ARG A 45 -3.30 3.83 1.58
N LEU A 46 -3.49 4.29 0.33
CA LEU A 46 -4.80 4.75 -0.14
C LEU A 46 -5.82 3.62 -0.14
N GLU A 47 -5.46 2.43 -0.62
CA GLU A 47 -6.36 1.27 -0.62
C GLU A 47 -6.71 0.82 0.80
N ALA A 48 -5.75 0.85 1.72
CA ALA A 48 -6.00 0.55 3.12
C ALA A 48 -6.99 1.54 3.76
N ALA A 49 -6.78 2.84 3.56
CA ALA A 49 -7.70 3.88 4.04
C ALA A 49 -9.10 3.77 3.43
N TYR A 50 -9.19 3.45 2.14
CA TYR A 50 -10.46 3.21 1.46
C TYR A 50 -11.19 1.98 2.04
N CYS A 51 -10.50 0.86 2.24
CA CYS A 51 -11.06 -0.32 2.90
C CYS A 51 -11.56 0.01 4.33
N GLN A 52 -10.81 0.81 5.09
CA GLN A 52 -11.22 1.22 6.44
C GLN A 52 -12.50 2.08 6.41
N LEU A 53 -12.66 2.96 5.43
CA LEU A 53 -13.89 3.74 5.25
C LEU A 53 -15.10 2.83 5.01
N GLU A 54 -14.97 1.87 4.08
CA GLU A 54 -16.03 0.91 3.75
C GLU A 54 -16.43 0.04 4.96
N LEU A 55 -15.46 -0.27 5.83
CA LEU A 55 -15.69 -1.04 7.05
C LEU A 55 -16.15 -0.19 8.26
N GLY A 56 -16.18 1.14 8.14
CA GLY A 56 -16.49 2.04 9.26
C GLY A 56 -15.39 2.12 10.32
N LEU A 57 -14.14 1.79 9.95
CA LEU A 57 -12.97 1.79 10.82
C LEU A 57 -11.99 2.93 10.51
N TYR A 58 -12.37 3.86 9.63
CA TYR A 58 -11.51 4.98 9.28
C TYR A 58 -11.20 5.86 10.50
N GLY A 59 -9.92 6.19 10.66
CA GLY A 59 -9.41 6.95 11.79
C GLY A 59 -9.06 6.12 13.02
N ILE A 60 -9.14 4.78 12.93
CA ILE A 60 -8.68 3.87 13.98
C ILE A 60 -7.29 3.32 13.63
N CYS A 61 -6.37 3.34 14.59
CA CYS A 61 -5.01 2.86 14.45
C CYS A 61 -4.98 1.33 14.22
N SER A 62 -4.28 0.89 13.17
CA SER A 62 -4.18 -0.52 12.79
C SER A 62 -3.49 -1.43 13.82
N ASP A 63 -2.73 -0.84 14.74
CA ASP A 63 -1.89 -1.61 15.67
C ASP A 63 -2.47 -1.65 17.09
N CYS A 64 -3.14 -0.58 17.53
CA CYS A 64 -3.61 -0.47 18.91
C CYS A 64 -5.11 -0.20 19.05
N GLU A 65 -5.84 -0.09 17.93
CA GLU A 65 -7.29 0.11 17.89
C GLU A 65 -7.78 1.41 18.56
N MET A 66 -6.87 2.34 18.88
CA MET A 66 -7.19 3.69 19.37
C MET A 66 -7.33 4.67 18.20
N ASP A 67 -8.00 5.80 18.44
CA ASP A 67 -8.13 6.87 17.45
C ASP A 67 -6.76 7.40 16.98
N ILE A 68 -6.64 7.63 15.68
CA ILE A 68 -5.55 8.38 15.06
C ILE A 68 -5.82 9.87 15.28
N GLU A 69 -4.78 10.63 15.63
CA GLU A 69 -4.92 12.03 15.94
C GLU A 69 -5.51 12.81 14.74
N PRO A 70 -6.58 13.62 14.93
CA PRO A 70 -7.22 14.33 13.82
C PRO A 70 -6.26 15.20 13.01
N SER A 71 -5.28 15.83 13.66
CA SER A 71 -4.25 16.63 12.99
C SER A 71 -3.38 15.80 12.04
N ARG A 72 -3.15 14.51 12.34
CA ARG A 72 -2.43 13.60 11.44
C ARG A 72 -3.28 13.24 10.23
N LEU A 73 -4.55 12.89 10.42
CA LEU A 73 -5.48 12.57 9.32
C LEU A 73 -5.75 13.78 8.41
N ILE A 74 -5.77 15.00 8.97
CA ILE A 74 -5.86 16.24 8.19
C ILE A 74 -4.59 16.45 7.34
N ALA A 75 -3.41 16.14 7.89
CA ALA A 75 -2.14 16.26 7.18
C ALA A 75 -1.97 15.19 6.10
N ASP A 76 -2.34 13.94 6.41
CA ASP A 76 -2.38 12.83 5.47
C ASP A 76 -3.56 11.89 5.81
N PRO A 77 -4.62 11.86 4.99
CA PRO A 77 -5.81 11.03 5.23
C PRO A 77 -5.57 9.54 5.01
N THR A 78 -4.38 9.15 4.52
CA THR A 78 -4.03 7.75 4.31
C THR A 78 -3.28 7.14 5.50
N GLU A 79 -3.17 7.86 6.61
CA GLU A 79 -2.47 7.36 7.79
C GLU A 79 -3.19 6.21 8.48
N GLN A 80 -2.41 5.16 8.75
CA GLN A 80 -2.89 3.90 9.28
C GLN A 80 -2.62 3.75 10.78
N ARG A 81 -1.77 4.61 11.35
CA ARG A 81 -1.27 4.52 12.72
C ARG A 81 -1.38 5.85 13.45
N CYS A 82 -1.62 5.78 14.77
CA CYS A 82 -1.43 6.91 15.66
C CYS A 82 0.06 7.26 15.79
N ALA A 83 0.36 8.44 16.31
CA ALA A 83 1.74 8.91 16.45
C ALA A 83 2.64 7.94 17.25
N GLN A 84 2.08 7.32 18.29
CA GLN A 84 2.82 6.39 19.14
C GLN A 84 3.21 5.10 18.40
N CYS A 85 2.28 4.49 17.67
CA CYS A 85 2.53 3.25 16.95
C CYS A 85 3.43 3.48 15.73
N GLU A 86 3.28 4.62 15.05
CA GLU A 86 4.16 5.00 13.93
C GLU A 86 5.63 5.11 14.37
N GLN A 87 5.90 5.70 15.54
CA GLN A 87 7.27 5.77 16.07
C GLN A 87 7.88 4.39 16.32
N LYS A 88 7.08 3.44 16.83
CA LYS A 88 7.53 2.05 17.07
C LYS A 88 7.81 1.35 15.75
N PHE A 89 6.87 1.41 14.81
CA PHE A 89 6.99 0.83 13.48
C PHE A 89 8.27 1.29 12.75
N LEU A 90 8.53 2.61 12.73
CA LEU A 90 9.74 3.15 12.12
C LEU A 90 11.02 2.69 12.81
N SER A 91 10.99 2.46 14.13
CA SER A 91 12.15 1.99 14.88
C SER A 91 12.48 0.51 14.58
N GLU A 92 11.45 -0.33 14.48
CA GLU A 92 11.55 -1.77 14.17
C GLU A 92 11.98 -1.98 12.73
N HIS A 93 11.35 -1.27 11.78
CA HIS A 93 11.71 -1.36 10.36
C HIS A 93 13.17 -0.96 10.11
N ARG A 94 13.67 0.06 10.84
CA ARG A 94 15.10 0.41 10.81
C ARG A 94 16.01 -0.64 11.45
N HIS A 95 15.52 -1.46 12.37
CA HIS A 95 16.30 -2.55 12.96
C HIS A 95 16.41 -3.73 11.99
N GLU A 96 15.31 -4.12 11.35
CA GLU A 96 15.28 -5.18 10.33
C GLU A 96 16.24 -4.92 9.17
N LEU A 97 16.27 -3.68 8.67
CA LEU A 97 17.20 -3.28 7.59
C LEU A 97 18.68 -3.38 7.98
N ARG A 98 19.02 -3.32 9.28
CA ARG A 98 20.40 -3.47 9.77
C ARG A 98 20.81 -4.92 9.95
N LEU A 99 19.86 -5.83 10.16
CA LEU A 99 20.13 -7.26 10.36
C LEU A 99 20.23 -8.02 9.04
N ASN A 100 19.68 -7.47 7.96
CA ASN A 100 19.69 -8.06 6.61
C ASN A 100 20.90 -7.62 5.76
N HIS A 101 21.94 -7.05 6.39
CA HIS A 101 23.21 -6.63 5.78
C HIS A 101 24.39 -7.29 6.49
#